data_AF-A0A1M4EKL4-F1
#
_entry.id   AF-A0A1M4EKL4-F1
#
_cell.length_a   1.000
_cell.length_b   1.000
_cell.length_c   1.000
_cell.angle_alpha   90.00
_cell.angle_beta   90.00
_cell.angle_gamma   90.00
#
_symmetry.space_group_name_H-M   'P 1'
#
loop_
_entity.id
_entity.type
_entity.pdbx_description
1 polymer ?
#
loop_
_entity_poly.entity_id
_entity_poly.type
_entity_poly.pdbx_seq_one_letter_code
_entity_poly.pdbx_strand_id
1 'polypeptide(L)'
;MFRLLVRGHRNEDIARLLVLGESTVKSHVQHLYQKLGVRDRVQVVIYAYENGLVQPGRGWDSLDGTTSSTEKGRWEFMSAAGDTRRAAS
;
A
#
# COMPACT_ATOMS: atom_id res chain seq x y z
N MET A 1 -0.83 5.31 10.08
CA MET A 1 -2.28 5.16 10.40
C MET A 1 -3.20 5.39 9.20
N PHE A 2 -3.11 6.52 8.49
CA PHE A 2 -3.97 6.83 7.34
C PHE A 2 -4.12 5.66 6.33
N ARG A 3 -3.01 5.06 5.88
CA ARG A 3 -3.02 3.89 4.97
C ARG A 3 -3.88 2.74 5.48
N LEU A 4 -3.85 2.46 6.79
CA LEU A 4 -4.64 1.37 7.38
C LEU A 4 -6.14 1.70 7.40
N LEU A 5 -6.51 2.97 7.63
CA LEU A 5 -7.90 3.41 7.54
C LEU A 5 -8.44 3.29 6.12
N VAL A 6 -7.66 3.73 5.13
CA VAL A 6 -8.10 3.63 3.72
C VAL A 6 -8.16 2.18 3.25
N ARG A 7 -7.31 1.30 3.80
CA ARG A 7 -7.40 -0.16 3.61
C ARG A 7 -8.57 -0.82 4.37
N GLY A 8 -9.36 -0.05 5.12
CA GLY A 8 -10.57 -0.54 5.78
C GLY A 8 -10.36 -1.16 7.17
N HIS A 9 -9.15 -1.16 7.73
CA HIS A 9 -8.87 -1.74 9.05
C HIS A 9 -9.66 -1.06 10.16
N ARG A 10 -10.24 -1.81 11.10
CA ARG A 10 -10.95 -1.24 12.26
C ARG A 10 -9.95 -0.68 13.28
N ASN A 11 -10.41 0.13 14.23
CA ASN A 11 -9.52 0.73 15.22
C ASN A 11 -8.81 -0.32 16.08
N GLU A 12 -9.50 -1.42 16.40
CA GLU A 12 -8.92 -2.59 17.07
C GLU A 12 -7.80 -3.24 16.25
N ASP A 13 -7.97 -3.39 14.94
CA ASP A 13 -6.94 -3.96 14.05
C ASP A 13 -5.73 -3.03 13.98
N ILE A 14 -5.98 -1.72 13.86
CA ILE A 14 -4.93 -0.71 13.82
C ILE A 14 -4.15 -0.70 15.14
N ALA A 15 -4.84 -0.82 16.28
CA ALA A 15 -4.23 -0.90 17.60
C ALA A 15 -3.30 -2.11 17.70
N ARG A 16 -3.77 -3.29 17.25
CA ARG A 16 -2.97 -4.52 17.20
C ARG A 16 -1.75 -4.38 16.29
N LEU A 17 -1.95 -3.89 15.06
CA LEU A 17 -0.89 -3.77 14.05
C LEU A 17 0.20 -2.76 14.44
N LEU A 18 -0.17 -1.71 15.17
CA LEU A 18 0.77 -0.66 15.59
C LEU A 18 1.27 -0.84 17.04
N VAL A 19 0.82 -1.86 17.75
CA VAL A 19 1.12 -2.09 19.17
C VAL A 19 0.77 -0.86 20.03
N LEU A 20 -0.44 -0.33 19.85
CA LEU A 20 -0.96 0.85 20.55
C LEU A 20 -2.26 0.51 21.29
N GLY A 21 -2.64 1.35 22.25
CA GLY A 21 -3.97 1.30 22.87
C GLY A 21 -5.07 1.78 21.92
N GLU A 22 -6.26 1.17 21.99
CA GLU A 22 -7.41 1.56 21.15
C GLU A 22 -7.85 3.02 21.35
N SER A 23 -7.75 3.54 22.59
CA SER A 23 -8.03 4.95 22.89
C SER A 23 -7.06 5.89 22.16
N THR A 24 -5.77 5.57 22.17
CA THR A 24 -4.74 6.28 21.42
C THR A 24 -5.07 6.27 19.93
N VAL A 25 -5.47 5.12 19.39
CA VAL A 25 -5.89 5.01 18.00
C VAL A 25 -7.07 5.93 17.70
N LYS A 26 -8.13 5.90 18.53
CA LYS A 26 -9.31 6.77 18.35
C LYS A 26 -8.94 8.25 18.30
N SER A 27 -8.07 8.72 19.21
CA SER A 27 -7.59 10.11 19.21
C SER A 27 -6.81 10.47 17.95
N HIS A 28 -5.92 9.59 17.49
CA HIS A 28 -5.18 9.82 16.25
C HIS A 28 -6.09 9.84 15.02
N VAL A 29 -7.10 8.97 14.95
CA VAL A 29 -8.12 8.96 13.88
C VAL A 29 -8.91 10.26 13.88
N GLN A 30 -9.33 10.74 15.05
CA GLN A 30 -10.08 11.99 15.15
C GLN A 30 -9.24 13.19 14.73
N HIS A 31 -7.98 13.29 15.18
CA HIS A 31 -7.06 14.34 14.72
C HIS A 31 -6.80 14.27 13.22
N LEU A 32 -6.71 13.07 12.65
CA LEU A 32 -6.59 12.90 11.21
C LEU A 32 -7.82 13.44 10.48
N TYR A 33 -9.04 13.13 10.95
CA TYR A 33 -10.27 13.66 10.36
C TYR A 33 -10.29 15.19 10.37
N GLN A 34 -9.92 15.80 11.50
CA GLN A 34 -9.82 17.26 11.61
C GLN A 34 -8.80 17.85 10.64
N LYS A 35 -7.60 17.24 10.55
CA LYS A 35 -6.54 17.71 9.64
C LYS A 35 -6.94 17.61 8.17
N LEU A 36 -7.74 16.61 7.80
CA LEU A 36 -8.19 16.41 6.42
C LEU A 36 -9.52 17.13 6.11
N GLY A 37 -10.18 17.71 7.11
CA GLY A 37 -11.49 18.34 6.94
C GLY A 37 -12.62 17.35 6.62
N VAL A 38 -12.46 16.08 7.00
CA VAL A 38 -13.43 15.01 6.71
C VAL A 38 -14.20 14.60 7.96
N ARG A 39 -15.41 14.06 7.77
CA ARG A 39 -16.34 13.79 8.89
C ARG A 39 -16.23 12.37 9.43
N ASP A 40 -15.85 11.41 8.59
CA ASP A 40 -15.81 10.01 8.95
C ASP A 40 -14.81 9.23 8.10
N ARG A 41 -14.76 7.92 8.36
CA ARG A 41 -13.91 6.96 7.67
C ARG A 41 -14.19 6.88 6.17
N VAL A 42 -15.46 6.90 5.76
CA VAL A 42 -15.84 6.79 4.35
C VAL A 42 -15.31 8.01 3.62
N GLN A 43 -15.44 9.19 4.22
CA GLN A 43 -14.88 10.43 3.69
C GLN A 43 -13.35 10.41 3.64
N VAL A 44 -12.64 9.73 4.56
CA VAL A 44 -11.17 9.51 4.43
C VAL A 44 -10.83 8.67 3.20
N VAL A 45 -11.63 7.64 2.90
CA VAL A 45 -11.42 6.81 1.70
C VAL A 45 -11.66 7.63 0.44
N ILE A 46 -12.76 8.38 0.39
CA ILE A 46 -13.09 9.28 -0.72
C ILE A 46 -11.98 10.32 -0.91
N TYR A 47 -11.54 10.98 0.16
CA TYR A 47 -10.43 11.93 0.14
C TYR A 47 -9.18 11.31 -0.51
N ALA A 48 -8.84 10.06 -0.17
CA ALA A 48 -7.69 9.39 -0.73
C ALA A 48 -7.83 9.13 -2.25
N TYR A 49 -9.03 8.83 -2.72
CA TYR A 49 -9.29 8.68 -4.16
C TYR A 49 -9.27 10.02 -4.90
N GLU A 50 -9.96 11.03 -4.38
CA GLU A 50 -10.05 12.36 -5.00
C GLU A 50 -8.69 13.05 -5.12
N ASN A 51 -7.78 12.82 -4.16
CA ASN A 51 -6.43 13.37 -4.18
C ASN A 51 -5.41 12.47 -4.90
N GLY A 52 -5.86 11.40 -5.57
CA GLY A 52 -4.99 10.49 -6.31
C GLY A 52 -4.02 9.68 -5.43
N LEU A 53 -4.22 9.68 -4.10
CA LEU A 53 -3.43 8.90 -3.15
C LEU A 53 -3.75 7.40 -3.27
N VAL A 54 -4.90 7.04 -3.82
CA VAL A 54 -5.25 5.65 -4.18
C VAL A 54 -5.76 5.60 -5.60
N GLN A 55 -5.27 4.63 -6.36
CA GLN A 55 -5.80 4.29 -7.67
C GLN A 55 -6.47 2.91 -7.61
N PRO A 56 -7.74 2.80 -8.04
CA PRO A 56 -8.40 1.51 -8.23
C PRO A 56 -7.53 0.60 -9.10
N GLY A 57 -7.36 -0.66 -8.70
CA GLY A 57 -6.58 -1.65 -9.45
C GLY A 57 -5.05 -1.55 -9.32
N ARG A 58 -4.49 -0.44 -8.81
CA ARG A 58 -3.03 -0.31 -8.60
C ARG A 58 -2.55 -0.76 -7.23
N GLY A 59 -3.47 -1.00 -6.30
CA GLY A 59 -3.15 -1.31 -4.91
C GLY A 59 -2.33 -0.21 -4.24
N TRP A 60 -2.24 -0.26 -2.92
CA TRP A 60 -1.32 0.63 -2.19
C TRP A 60 0.17 0.27 -2.42
N ASP A 61 0.44 -0.91 -2.99
CA ASP A 61 1.78 -1.49 -3.16
C ASP A 61 2.54 -0.89 -4.36
N SER A 62 1.85 -0.08 -5.19
CA SER A 62 2.51 0.74 -6.22
C SER A 62 3.14 2.02 -5.66
N LEU A 63 2.72 2.47 -4.46
CA LEU A 63 3.08 3.78 -3.90
C LEU A 63 4.19 3.71 -2.83
N ASP A 64 4.46 2.53 -2.29
CA ASP A 64 5.55 2.31 -1.33
C ASP A 64 6.89 2.00 -2.02
N GLY A 65 6.97 2.13 -3.35
CA GLY A 65 8.18 1.86 -4.13
C GLY A 65 8.71 0.43 -3.99
N THR A 66 7.95 -0.45 -3.33
CA THR A 66 8.41 -1.81 -2.99
C THR A 66 8.00 -2.82 -4.07
N THR A 67 7.07 -2.45 -4.95
CA THR A 67 6.84 -3.19 -6.20
C THR A 67 8.00 -2.92 -7.15
N SER A 68 9.00 -3.78 -7.01
CA SER A 68 10.14 -3.94 -7.89
C SER A 68 9.70 -3.97 -9.36
N SER A 69 10.06 -2.91 -10.09
CA SER A 69 10.13 -2.88 -11.55
C SER A 69 11.21 -3.83 -12.12
N THR A 70 11.73 -4.78 -11.33
CA THR A 70 12.91 -5.60 -11.67
C THR A 70 12.57 -7.05 -12.01
N GLU A 71 11.38 -7.56 -11.67
CA GLU A 71 11.08 -8.96 -12.02
C GLU A 71 10.88 -9.17 -13.51
N LYS A 72 10.42 -8.15 -14.27
CA LYS A 72 10.18 -8.31 -15.72
C LYS A 72 11.45 -8.48 -16.56
N GLY A 73 12.59 -7.92 -16.13
CA GLY A 73 13.88 -8.13 -16.80
C GLY A 73 14.62 -9.38 -16.33
N ARG A 74 14.37 -9.86 -15.10
CA ARG A 74 15.12 -10.97 -14.50
C ARG A 74 14.85 -12.31 -15.19
N TRP A 75 13.64 -12.57 -15.68
CA TRP A 75 13.34 -13.79 -16.45
C TRP A 75 13.82 -13.72 -17.91
N GLU A 76 13.83 -12.54 -18.54
CA GLU A 76 14.38 -12.36 -19.89
C GLU A 76 15.90 -12.53 -19.92
N PHE A 77 16.62 -12.02 -18.92
CA PHE A 77 18.07 -12.24 -18.77
C PHE A 77 18.43 -13.69 -18.45
N MET A 78 17.64 -14.38 -17.62
CA MET A 78 17.87 -15.80 -17.30
C MET A 78 17.54 -16.74 -18.47
N SER A 79 16.60 -16.36 -19.35
CA SER A 79 16.28 -17.11 -20.57
C SER A 79 17.43 -17.07 -21.59
N ALA A 80 18.11 -15.93 -21.72
CA ALA A 80 19.25 -15.77 -22.63
C ALA A 80 20.53 -16.48 -22.16
N ALA A 81 20.68 -16.73 -20.85
CA ALA A 81 21.87 -17.41 -20.30
C ALA A 81 21.84 -18.95 -20.43
N GLY A 82 20.72 -19.53 -20.90
CA GLY A 82 20.54 -20.98 -21.03
C GLY A 82 20.96 -21.59 -22.38
N ASP A 83 21.21 -20.77 -23.41
CA ASP A 83 21.35 -21.24 -24.79
C ASP A 83 22.80 -21.16 -25.32
N THR A 84 23.73 -21.86 -24.67
CA THR A 84 25.13 -22.02 -25.16
C THR A 84 25.63 -23.46 -25.20
N ARG A 85 24.75 -24.47 -25.13
CA ARG A 85 25.14 -25.88 -25.37
C ARG A 85 24.47 -26.48 -26.61
N ARG A 86 24.78 -25.92 -27.78
CA ARG A 86 24.62 -26.64 -29.06
C ARG A 86 25.47 -26.08 -30.19
N ALA A 87 26.78 -25.95 -29.96
CA ALA A 87 27.75 -25.70 -31.04
C ALA A 87 29.16 -26.12 -30.60
N ALA A 88 29.39 -27.42 -30.43
CA ALA A 88 30.71 -28.02 -30.56
C ALA A 88 30.51 -29.51 -30.79
N SER A 89 31.08 -29.98 -31.90
CA SER A 89 31.04 -31.32 -32.46
C SER A 89 31.50 -32.44 -31.53
#